data_AF-W2VAZ6-F1
#
_entry.id   AF-W2VAZ6-F1
#
_cell.length_a   1.000
_cell.length_b   1.000
_cell.length_c   1.000
_cell.angle_alpha   90.00
_cell.angle_beta   90.00
_cell.angle_gamma   90.00
#
_symmetry.space_group_name_H-M   'P 1'
#
loop_
_entity.id
_entity.type
_entity.pdbx_description
1 polymer ?
#
loop_
_entity_poly.entity_id
_entity_poly.type
_entity_poly.pdbx_seq_one_letter_code
_entity_poly.pdbx_strand_id
1 'polypeptide(L)'
;MKTEIQIKPISVGILMIIYTSIVFFCTMPVYWLMLIFSFFLAAVVKRRKSIQLFAFYIILFGLINIVPSEYFLYGWFGAMYTMVLIILKLFPLWILAGIMSDFSTSTMIYSLKNIHLPNSLCIGVGIFFRFIPEYREYLSEIREGLKARNIEITVFRPIHSLEVYLVPMIYKAFETGETLSCALITKGIEYDCKKTSYQDISFTWRDYAVILVGLILLGITICQKL
;
A
#
# COMPACT_ATOMS: atom_id res chain seq x y z
N MET A 1 12.88 19.90 13.03
CA MET A 1 11.47 20.27 13.21
C MET A 1 10.76 20.17 11.85
N LYS A 2 10.32 18.97 11.48
CA LYS A 2 9.59 18.71 10.23
C LYS A 2 8.11 18.60 10.58
N THR A 3 7.35 19.66 10.32
CA THR A 3 5.89 19.65 10.33
C THR A 3 5.41 18.90 9.09
N GLU A 4 5.66 17.59 9.03
CA GLU A 4 5.03 16.73 8.02
C GLU A 4 3.55 16.62 8.40
N ILE A 5 2.69 17.16 7.54
CA ILE A 5 1.24 17.10 7.65
C ILE A 5 0.87 15.61 7.65
N GLN A 6 0.63 15.04 8.83
CA GLN A 6 0.27 13.63 9.01
C GLN A 6 -1.17 13.39 8.55
N ILE A 7 -1.34 13.22 7.24
CA ILE A 7 -2.50 12.51 6.69
C ILE A 7 -2.26 11.03 6.94
N LYS A 8 -3.25 10.30 7.44
CA LYS A 8 -3.06 8.89 7.78
C LYS A 8 -3.16 7.99 6.55
N PRO A 9 -2.45 6.84 6.53
CA PRO A 9 -2.56 5.91 5.41
C PRO A 9 -3.97 5.32 5.27
N ILE A 10 -4.77 5.26 6.35
CA ILE A 10 -6.16 4.78 6.26
C ILE A 10 -7.09 5.72 5.49
N SER A 11 -6.92 7.04 5.62
CA SER A 11 -7.74 8.01 4.89
C SER A 11 -7.41 7.99 3.40
N VAL A 12 -6.13 7.81 3.05
CA VAL A 12 -5.69 7.56 1.66
C VAL A 12 -6.24 6.23 1.12
N GLY A 13 -6.23 5.16 1.93
CA GLY A 13 -6.80 3.86 1.54
C GLY A 13 -8.31 3.91 1.28
N ILE A 14 -9.07 4.59 2.14
CA ILE A 14 -10.52 4.84 1.93
C ILE A 14 -10.73 5.64 0.65
N LEU A 15 -9.93 6.69 0.44
CA LEU A 15 -9.99 7.50 -0.78
C LEU A 15 -9.68 6.66 -2.04
N MET A 16 -8.74 5.72 -1.97
CA MET A 16 -8.46 4.79 -3.08
C MET A 16 -9.68 3.93 -3.42
N ILE A 17 -10.40 3.40 -2.42
CA ILE A 17 -11.63 2.59 -2.65
C ILE A 17 -12.75 3.44 -3.28
N ILE A 18 -12.90 4.68 -2.83
CA ILE A 18 -13.84 5.63 -3.43
C ILE A 18 -13.44 5.94 -4.88
N TYR A 19 -12.14 6.11 -5.14
CA TYR A 19 -11.64 6.43 -6.47
C TYR A 19 -11.77 5.26 -7.45
N THR A 20 -11.58 4.02 -7.02
CA THR A 20 -11.81 2.86 -7.88
C THR A 20 -13.26 2.77 -8.32
N SER A 21 -14.21 3.05 -7.43
CA SER A 21 -15.64 3.06 -7.76
C SER A 21 -16.02 4.24 -8.68
N ILE A 22 -15.43 5.43 -8.49
CA ILE A 22 -15.68 6.58 -9.39
C ILE A 22 -15.09 6.36 -10.79
N VAL A 23 -13.90 5.75 -10.92
CA VAL A 23 -13.21 5.58 -12.22
C VAL A 23 -14.08 4.82 -13.24
N PHE A 24 -14.90 3.86 -12.80
CA PHE A 24 -15.80 3.13 -13.70
C PHE A 24 -16.91 4.00 -14.28
N PHE A 25 -17.43 4.96 -13.52
CA PHE A 25 -18.61 5.77 -13.87
C PHE A 25 -18.29 7.24 -14.20
N CYS A 26 -17.01 7.60 -14.27
CA CYS A 26 -16.56 8.98 -14.32
C CYS A 26 -16.93 9.73 -15.61
N THR A 27 -17.46 10.94 -15.46
CA THR A 27 -17.59 11.94 -16.53
C THR A 27 -16.28 12.74 -16.65
N MET A 28 -16.03 13.33 -17.83
CA MET A 28 -14.82 14.16 -18.06
C MET A 28 -14.57 15.21 -16.95
N PRO A 29 -15.54 16.04 -16.51
CA PRO A 29 -15.26 17.06 -15.49
C PRO A 29 -14.91 16.49 -14.11
N VAL A 30 -15.52 15.37 -13.71
CA VAL A 30 -15.20 14.72 -12.42
C VAL A 30 -13.77 14.19 -12.45
N TYR A 31 -13.34 13.62 -13.58
CA TYR A 31 -11.98 13.09 -13.71
C TYR A 31 -10.93 14.17 -13.46
N TRP A 32 -11.10 15.36 -14.05
CA TRP A 32 -10.18 16.49 -13.82
C TRP A 32 -10.15 16.92 -12.36
N LEU A 33 -11.31 16.99 -11.69
CA LEU A 33 -11.39 17.31 -10.26
C LEU A 33 -10.66 16.28 -9.39
N MET A 34 -10.84 14.99 -9.66
CA MET A 34 -10.12 13.91 -8.95
C MET A 34 -8.61 14.03 -9.12
N LEU A 35 -8.16 14.35 -10.33
CA LEU A 35 -6.76 14.49 -10.69
C LEU A 35 -6.10 15.66 -9.95
N ILE A 36 -6.75 16.82 -9.95
CA ILE A 36 -6.30 18.01 -9.23
C ILE A 36 -6.22 17.72 -7.73
N PHE A 37 -7.22 17.06 -7.17
CA PHE A 37 -7.23 16.70 -5.75
C PHE A 37 -6.11 15.70 -5.39
N SER A 38 -5.87 14.67 -6.22
CA SER A 38 -4.76 13.74 -6.03
C SER A 38 -3.41 14.42 -6.10
N PHE A 39 -3.20 15.35 -7.05
CA PHE A 39 -1.96 16.12 -7.13
C PHE A 39 -1.78 17.07 -5.95
N PHE A 40 -2.86 17.69 -5.47
CA PHE A 40 -2.83 18.51 -4.26
C PHE A 40 -2.39 17.68 -3.04
N LEU A 41 -2.98 16.50 -2.84
CA LEU A 41 -2.57 15.58 -1.78
C LEU A 41 -1.10 15.15 -1.92
N ALA A 42 -0.65 14.81 -3.13
CA ALA A 42 0.74 14.45 -3.38
C ALA A 42 1.70 15.61 -3.06
N ALA A 43 1.33 16.84 -3.40
CA ALA A 43 2.13 18.03 -3.15
C ALA A 43 2.24 18.36 -1.65
N VAL A 44 1.17 18.10 -0.88
CA VAL A 44 1.11 18.27 0.57
C VAL A 44 1.99 17.24 1.30
N VAL A 45 2.02 15.99 0.84
CA VAL A 45 2.84 14.92 1.45
C VAL A 45 4.32 15.07 1.08
N LYS A 46 4.65 15.13 -0.22
CA LYS A 46 6.04 15.32 -0.70
C LYS A 46 6.09 16.02 -2.06
N ARG A 47 6.52 17.29 -2.07
CA ARG A 47 6.69 18.11 -3.28
C ARG A 47 7.55 17.45 -4.38
N ARG A 48 8.66 16.80 -4.03
CA ARG A 48 9.62 16.26 -5.02
C ARG A 48 9.04 15.10 -5.85
N LYS A 49 8.33 14.17 -5.20
CA LYS A 49 7.67 13.05 -5.89
C LYS A 49 6.43 13.50 -6.67
N SER A 50 5.70 14.49 -6.15
CA SER A 50 4.57 15.10 -6.87
C SER A 50 5.00 15.68 -8.23
N ILE A 51 6.15 16.38 -8.27
CA ILE A 51 6.70 16.93 -9.53
C ILE A 51 7.07 15.82 -10.53
N GLN A 52 7.63 14.71 -10.07
CA GLN A 52 7.96 13.56 -10.94
C GLN A 52 6.70 12.91 -11.52
N LEU A 53 5.67 12.70 -10.70
CA LEU A 53 4.38 12.15 -11.15
C LEU A 53 3.65 13.10 -12.10
N PHE A 54 3.76 14.42 -11.87
CA PHE A 54 3.17 15.43 -12.74
C PHE A 54 3.87 15.51 -14.10
N ALA A 55 5.21 15.46 -14.11
CA ALA A 55 5.98 15.37 -15.36
C ALA A 55 5.63 14.11 -16.15
N PHE A 56 5.50 12.95 -15.47
CA PHE A 56 5.10 11.70 -16.12
C PHE A 56 3.68 11.78 -16.72
N TYR A 57 2.74 12.43 -16.02
CA TYR A 57 1.40 12.69 -16.54
C TYR A 57 1.41 13.55 -17.82
N ILE A 58 2.15 14.67 -17.81
CA ILE A 58 2.26 15.56 -18.97
C ILE A 58 2.84 14.82 -20.18
N ILE A 59 3.86 13.99 -19.97
CA ILE A 59 4.46 13.19 -21.05
C ILE A 59 3.43 12.22 -21.64
N LEU A 60 2.69 11.49 -20.80
CA LEU A 60 1.63 10.58 -21.23
C LEU A 60 0.49 11.31 -21.97
N PHE A 61 0.07 12.47 -21.47
CA PHE A 61 -0.96 13.29 -22.11
C PHE A 61 -0.48 13.88 -23.44
N GLY A 62 0.78 14.31 -23.52
CA GLY A 62 1.42 14.79 -24.74
C GLY A 62 1.51 13.71 -25.81
N LEU A 63 1.89 12.48 -25.43
CA LEU A 63 1.92 11.32 -26.33
C LEU A 63 0.57 11.05 -26.98
N ILE A 64 -0.53 11.20 -26.24
CA ILE A 64 -1.89 11.00 -26.79
C ILE A 64 -2.33 12.12 -27.72
N ASN A 65 -1.94 13.37 -27.46
CA ASN A 65 -2.30 14.49 -28.34
C ASN A 65 -1.49 14.51 -29.65
N ILE A 66 -0.29 13.93 -29.65
CA ILE A 66 0.55 13.82 -30.85
C ILE A 66 0.04 12.74 -31.81
N VAL A 67 -0.68 11.72 -31.32
CA VAL A 67 -1.26 10.66 -32.16
C VAL A 67 -2.60 11.15 -32.73
N PRO A 68 -2.70 11.40 -34.05
CA PRO A 68 -3.94 11.84 -34.66
C PRO A 68 -5.05 10.78 -34.50
N SER A 69 -6.29 11.23 -34.29
CA SER A 69 -7.47 10.38 -34.08
C SER A 69 -7.80 9.44 -35.26
N GLU A 70 -7.11 9.59 -36.40
CA GLU A 70 -7.35 8.81 -37.64
C GLU A 70 -6.70 7.41 -37.62
N TYR A 71 -5.77 7.14 -36.71
CA TYR A 71 -5.13 5.81 -36.57
C TYR A 71 -5.97 4.79 -35.78
N PHE A 72 -7.20 5.14 -35.41
CA PHE A 72 -8.13 4.30 -34.65
C PHE A 72 -8.50 2.98 -35.37
N LEU A 73 -8.38 2.97 -36.70
CA LEU A 73 -8.80 1.85 -37.57
C LEU A 73 -7.73 0.76 -37.76
N TYR A 74 -6.48 0.99 -37.34
CA TYR A 74 -5.41 0.00 -37.46
C TYR A 74 -5.21 -0.77 -36.15
N GLY A 75 -5.59 -2.05 -36.14
CA GLY A 75 -5.78 -2.87 -34.93
C GLY A 75 -4.68 -2.81 -33.86
N TRP A 76 -3.39 -2.90 -34.21
CA TRP A 76 -2.30 -2.81 -33.22
C TRP A 76 -2.07 -1.40 -32.68
N PHE A 77 -2.17 -0.38 -33.52
CA PHE A 77 -2.01 1.02 -33.07
C PHE A 77 -3.21 1.48 -32.24
N GLY A 78 -4.42 1.04 -32.59
CA GLY A 78 -5.63 1.23 -31.78
C GLY A 78 -5.53 0.55 -30.42
N ALA A 79 -5.04 -0.70 -30.35
CA ALA A 79 -4.82 -1.40 -29.09
C ALA A 79 -3.83 -0.65 -28.18
N MET A 80 -2.70 -0.20 -28.72
CA MET A 80 -1.72 0.61 -27.97
C MET A 80 -2.33 1.92 -27.46
N TYR A 81 -3.10 2.62 -28.30
CA TYR A 81 -3.79 3.86 -27.90
C TYR A 81 -4.78 3.62 -26.75
N THR A 82 -5.60 2.57 -26.83
CA THR A 82 -6.55 2.22 -25.76
C THR A 82 -5.86 1.82 -24.45
N MET A 83 -4.71 1.12 -24.50
CA MET A 83 -3.92 0.82 -23.30
C MET A 83 -3.41 2.10 -22.63
N VAL A 84 -2.89 3.06 -23.40
CA VAL A 84 -2.42 4.34 -22.87
C VAL A 84 -3.57 5.15 -22.26
N LEU A 85 -4.75 5.14 -22.89
CA LEU A 85 -5.96 5.76 -22.33
C LEU A 85 -6.38 5.13 -21.00
N ILE A 86 -6.31 3.80 -20.88
CA ILE A 86 -6.61 3.11 -19.61
C ILE A 86 -5.61 3.50 -18.54
N ILE A 87 -4.32 3.58 -18.87
CA ILE A 87 -3.26 4.01 -17.94
C ILE A 87 -3.53 5.45 -17.46
N LEU A 88 -3.88 6.37 -18.37
CA LEU A 88 -4.27 7.73 -18.00
C LEU A 88 -5.52 7.75 -17.12
N LYS A 89 -6.55 6.97 -17.46
CA LYS A 89 -7.78 6.92 -16.68
C LYS A 89 -7.53 6.42 -15.24
N LEU A 90 -6.57 5.51 -15.06
CA LEU A 90 -6.15 5.00 -13.76
C LEU A 90 -5.13 5.91 -13.04
N PHE A 91 -4.61 6.94 -13.69
CA PHE A 91 -3.54 7.78 -13.15
C PHE A 91 -3.81 8.39 -11.76
N PRO A 92 -5.04 8.86 -11.42
CA PRO A 92 -5.36 9.34 -10.08
C PRO A 92 -5.13 8.28 -9.00
N LEU A 93 -5.35 6.99 -9.29
CA LEU A 93 -5.10 5.87 -8.39
C LEU A 93 -3.60 5.61 -8.22
N TRP A 94 -2.83 5.71 -9.31
CA TRP A 94 -1.37 5.59 -9.25
C TRP A 94 -0.73 6.66 -8.37
N ILE A 95 -1.24 7.90 -8.40
CA ILE A 95 -0.79 8.98 -7.51
C ILE A 95 -1.06 8.61 -6.04
N LEU A 96 -2.26 8.15 -5.71
CA LEU A 96 -2.61 7.73 -4.35
C LEU A 96 -1.78 6.54 -3.87
N ALA A 97 -1.53 5.55 -4.75
CA ALA A 97 -0.65 4.43 -4.45
C ALA A 97 0.80 4.88 -4.18
N GLY A 98 1.30 5.85 -4.94
CA GLY A 98 2.61 6.47 -4.71
C GLY A 98 2.72 7.15 -3.35
N ILE A 99 1.67 7.86 -2.92
CA ILE A 99 1.56 8.43 -1.57
C ILE A 99 1.52 7.31 -0.52
N MET A 100 0.80 6.22 -0.79
CA MET A 100 0.69 5.09 0.14
C MET A 100 2.04 4.42 0.39
N SER A 101 2.86 4.26 -0.65
CA SER A 101 4.20 3.68 -0.54
C SER A 101 5.20 4.50 0.29
N ASP A 102 4.91 5.78 0.54
CA ASP A 102 5.77 6.65 1.36
C ASP A 102 5.55 6.48 2.86
N PHE A 103 4.44 5.87 3.28
CA PHE A 103 4.19 5.60 4.69
C PHE A 103 5.07 4.46 5.20
N SER A 104 5.49 4.54 6.46
CA SER A 104 6.22 3.43 7.07
C SER A 104 5.29 2.22 7.21
N THR A 105 5.83 1.02 7.00
CA THR A 105 5.09 -0.24 7.18
C THR A 105 4.42 -0.30 8.55
N SER A 106 5.11 0.17 9.61
CA SER A 106 4.57 0.26 10.97
C SER A 106 3.33 1.15 11.09
N THR A 107 3.30 2.31 10.42
CA THR A 107 2.13 3.22 10.44
C THR A 107 0.94 2.67 9.65
N MET A 108 1.20 1.94 8.55
CA MET A 108 0.15 1.26 7.80
C MET A 108 -0.53 0.17 8.63
N ILE A 109 0.25 -0.68 9.30
CA ILE A 109 -0.24 -1.76 10.16
C ILE A 109 -1.06 -1.21 11.32
N TYR A 110 -0.55 -0.17 11.96
CA TYR A 110 -1.25 0.47 13.07
C TYR A 110 -2.55 1.12 12.60
N SER A 111 -2.56 1.71 11.41
CA SER A 111 -3.77 2.29 10.84
C SER A 111 -4.82 1.22 10.50
N LEU A 112 -4.40 0.06 9.98
CA LEU A 112 -5.26 -1.12 9.81
C LEU A 112 -5.84 -1.61 11.13
N LYS A 113 -5.05 -1.61 12.22
CA LYS A 113 -5.53 -1.95 13.57
C LYS A 113 -6.70 -1.06 14.04
N ASN A 114 -6.80 0.18 13.55
CA ASN A 114 -7.88 1.11 13.90
C ASN A 114 -9.26 0.71 13.31
N ILE A 115 -9.33 -0.29 12.41
CA ILE A 115 -10.58 -0.79 11.78
C ILE A 115 -11.39 -1.70 12.73
N HIS A 116 -11.28 -1.55 14.06
CA HIS A 116 -11.96 -2.40 15.03
C HIS A 116 -11.71 -3.91 14.81
N LEU A 117 -10.47 -4.28 14.46
CA LEU A 117 -10.07 -5.68 14.46
C LEU A 117 -9.88 -6.19 15.90
N PRO A 118 -10.14 -7.48 16.18
CA PRO A 118 -9.96 -8.03 17.52
C PRO A 118 -8.50 -7.88 17.94
N ASN A 119 -8.29 -7.49 19.21
CA ASN A 119 -6.96 -7.17 19.75
C ASN A 119 -5.93 -8.29 19.52
N SER A 120 -6.35 -9.56 19.56
CA SER A 120 -5.52 -10.74 19.29
C SER A 120 -4.91 -10.70 17.89
N LEU A 121 -5.71 -10.38 16.86
CA LEU A 121 -5.25 -10.28 15.49
C LEU A 121 -4.27 -9.11 15.33
N CYS A 122 -4.56 -7.97 15.95
CA CYS A 122 -3.70 -6.80 15.89
C CYS A 122 -2.31 -7.05 16.50
N ILE A 123 -2.25 -7.80 17.60
CA ILE A 123 -0.99 -8.22 18.23
C ILE A 123 -0.24 -9.17 17.29
N GLY A 124 -0.92 -10.19 16.75
CA GLY A 124 -0.32 -11.16 15.83
C GLY A 124 0.27 -10.50 14.58
N VAL A 125 -0.47 -9.58 13.95
CA VAL A 125 0.02 -8.81 12.80
C VAL A 125 1.19 -7.91 13.18
N GLY A 126 1.11 -7.20 14.32
CA GLY A 126 2.21 -6.35 14.80
C GLY A 126 3.50 -7.13 15.06
N ILE A 127 3.38 -8.33 15.62
CA ILE A 127 4.47 -9.28 15.80
C ILE A 127 5.01 -9.69 14.43
N PHE A 128 4.18 -10.22 13.53
CA PHE A 128 4.59 -10.67 12.21
C PHE A 128 5.49 -9.66 11.48
N PHE A 129 5.04 -8.41 11.38
CA PHE A 129 5.81 -7.37 10.70
C PHE A 129 7.11 -6.98 11.41
N ARG A 130 7.16 -7.07 12.75
CA ARG A 130 8.40 -6.86 13.51
C ARG A 130 9.41 -7.97 13.26
N PHE A 131 8.95 -9.20 13.02
CA PHE A 131 9.82 -10.36 12.80
C PHE A 131 10.26 -10.54 11.34
N ILE A 132 9.60 -9.93 10.35
CA ILE A 132 10.03 -10.00 8.93
C ILE A 132 11.52 -9.65 8.74
N PRO A 133 12.06 -8.55 9.31
CA PRO A 133 13.48 -8.21 9.19
C PRO A 133 14.39 -9.30 9.79
N GLU A 134 14.02 -9.85 10.94
CA GLU A 134 14.78 -10.91 11.63
C GLU A 134 14.81 -12.20 10.80
N TYR A 135 13.68 -12.61 10.23
CA TYR A 135 13.62 -13.77 9.33
C TYR A 135 14.46 -13.58 8.06
N ARG A 136 14.54 -12.35 7.53
CA ARG A 136 15.39 -12.05 6.38
C ARG A 136 16.87 -12.25 6.73
N GLU A 137 17.27 -11.87 7.93
CA GLU A 137 18.63 -12.03 8.44
C GLU A 137 18.96 -13.52 8.71
N TYR A 138 18.01 -14.25 9.30
CA TYR A 138 18.11 -15.69 9.49
C TYR A 138 18.21 -16.46 8.16
N LEU A 139 17.47 -16.04 7.13
CA LEU A 139 17.61 -16.61 5.78
C LEU A 139 19.01 -16.39 5.19
N SER A 140 19.64 -15.23 5.43
CA SER A 140 21.03 -15.02 5.02
C SER A 140 21.99 -15.90 5.81
N GLU A 141 21.79 -16.09 7.11
CA GLU A 141 22.61 -16.99 7.93
C GLU A 141 22.54 -18.44 7.43
N ILE A 142 21.33 -18.94 7.12
CA ILE A 142 21.16 -20.26 6.52
C ILE A 142 21.94 -20.35 5.21
N ARG A 143 21.81 -19.34 4.34
CA ARG A 143 22.50 -19.32 3.05
C ARG A 143 24.02 -19.34 3.21
N GLU A 144 24.56 -18.60 4.17
CA GLU A 144 25.99 -18.60 4.48
C GLU A 144 26.45 -19.94 5.07
N GLY A 145 25.65 -20.55 5.95
CA GLY A 145 25.91 -21.87 6.50
C GLY A 145 25.91 -22.98 5.44
N LEU A 146 25.02 -22.92 4.46
CA LEU A 146 25.00 -23.86 3.33
C LEU A 146 26.21 -23.68 2.41
N LYS A 147 26.61 -22.42 2.17
CA LYS A 147 27.82 -22.10 1.40
C LYS A 147 29.07 -22.64 2.09
N ALA A 148 29.19 -22.53 3.41
CA ALA A 148 30.31 -23.06 4.18
C ALA A 148 30.39 -24.60 4.12
N ARG A 149 29.26 -25.29 3.98
CA ARG A 149 29.17 -26.75 3.84
C ARG A 149 29.31 -27.26 2.40
N ASN A 150 29.58 -26.38 1.43
CA ASN A 150 29.61 -26.68 -0.01
C ASN A 150 28.33 -27.38 -0.50
N ILE A 151 27.17 -27.09 0.10
CA ILE A 151 25.88 -27.61 -0.37
C ILE A 151 25.40 -26.68 -1.49
N GLU A 152 25.55 -27.12 -2.73
CA GLU A 152 25.10 -26.36 -3.89
C GLU A 152 23.58 -26.47 -4.05
N ILE A 153 22.91 -25.33 -3.98
CA ILE A 153 21.47 -25.21 -4.24
C ILE A 153 21.28 -25.31 -5.75
N THR A 154 20.99 -26.51 -6.23
CA THR A 154 20.73 -26.73 -7.65
C THR A 154 19.28 -26.42 -7.99
N VAL A 155 19.04 -25.54 -8.97
CA VAL A 155 17.69 -25.23 -9.50
C VAL A 155 16.98 -26.49 -10.05
N PHE A 156 17.75 -27.53 -10.42
CA PHE A 156 17.23 -28.81 -10.89
C PHE A 156 16.64 -29.72 -9.79
N ARG A 157 16.79 -29.38 -8.50
CA ARG A 157 16.17 -30.12 -7.38
C ARG A 157 15.46 -29.16 -6.41
N PRO A 158 14.34 -28.55 -6.84
CA PRO A 158 13.63 -27.55 -6.04
C PRO A 158 13.11 -28.12 -4.71
N ILE A 159 12.74 -29.40 -4.66
CA ILE A 159 12.24 -30.07 -3.45
C ILE A 159 13.30 -30.14 -2.36
N HIS A 160 14.53 -30.54 -2.71
CA HIS A 160 15.63 -30.64 -1.75
C HIS A 160 16.06 -29.24 -1.26
N SER A 161 16.08 -28.26 -2.15
CA SER A 161 16.36 -26.87 -1.77
C SER A 161 15.30 -26.31 -0.82
N LEU A 162 14.02 -26.61 -1.06
CA LEU A 162 12.94 -26.20 -0.15
C LEU A 162 13.09 -26.85 1.23
N GLU A 163 13.34 -28.16 1.31
CA GLU A 163 13.51 -28.86 2.59
C GLU A 163 14.61 -28.22 3.46
N VAL A 164 15.77 -27.94 2.85
CA VAL A 164 16.94 -27.39 3.53
C VAL A 164 16.70 -25.98 4.08
N TYR A 165 15.88 -25.15 3.42
CA TYR A 165 15.50 -23.83 3.92
C TYR A 165 14.30 -23.85 4.86
N LEU A 166 13.30 -24.66 4.54
CA LEU A 166 11.98 -24.61 5.16
C LEU A 166 11.97 -25.29 6.54
N VAL A 167 12.70 -26.39 6.70
CA VAL A 167 12.79 -27.10 8.00
C VAL A 167 13.38 -26.21 9.10
N PRO A 168 14.56 -25.54 8.92
CA PRO A 168 15.09 -24.62 9.92
C PRO A 168 14.19 -23.40 10.17
N MET A 169 13.57 -22.86 9.11
CA MET A 169 12.65 -21.72 9.22
C MET A 169 11.42 -22.05 10.06
N ILE A 170 10.84 -23.24 9.87
CA ILE A 170 9.73 -23.73 10.69
C ILE A 170 10.17 -23.88 12.15
N TYR A 171 11.33 -24.51 12.39
CA TYR A 171 11.84 -24.68 13.75
C TYR A 171 12.04 -23.33 14.45
N LYS A 172 12.69 -22.37 13.79
CA LYS A 172 12.87 -21.01 14.30
C LYS A 172 11.53 -20.33 14.58
N ALA A 173 10.51 -20.55 13.75
CA ALA A 173 9.17 -20.01 13.97
C ALA A 173 8.48 -20.59 15.20
N PHE A 174 8.58 -21.90 15.44
CA PHE A 174 8.06 -22.52 16.64
C PHE A 174 8.78 -22.01 17.90
N GLU A 175 10.11 -21.98 17.89
CA GLU A 175 10.93 -21.47 19.00
C GLU A 175 10.59 -20.01 19.35
N THR A 176 10.48 -19.16 18.32
CA THR A 176 10.12 -17.75 18.49
C THR A 176 8.69 -17.60 19.00
N GLY A 177 7.75 -18.37 18.47
CA GLY A 177 6.35 -18.36 18.89
C GLY A 177 6.16 -18.79 20.35
N GLU A 178 6.88 -19.82 20.80
CA GLU A 178 6.83 -20.31 22.17
C GLU A 178 7.45 -19.29 23.14
N THR A 179 8.61 -18.75 22.80
CA THR A 179 9.28 -17.69 23.58
C THR A 179 8.38 -16.45 23.71
N LEU A 180 7.76 -16.02 22.61
CA LEU A 180 6.83 -14.90 22.61
C LEU A 180 5.59 -15.19 23.44
N SER A 181 5.00 -16.38 23.31
CA SER A 181 3.81 -16.77 24.07
C SER A 181 4.10 -16.73 25.57
N CYS A 182 5.22 -17.31 26.00
CA CYS A 182 5.68 -17.23 27.39
C CYS A 182 5.89 -15.77 27.84
N ALA A 183 6.54 -14.94 27.02
CA ALA A 183 6.77 -13.53 27.31
C ALA A 183 5.46 -12.69 27.38
N LEU A 184 4.45 -13.04 26.61
CA LEU A 184 3.15 -12.35 26.61
C LEU A 184 2.30 -12.76 27.81
N ILE A 185 2.29 -14.06 28.15
CA ILE A 185 1.59 -14.59 29.33
C ILE A 185 2.19 -14.01 30.61
N THR A 186 3.53 -14.00 30.74
CA THR A 186 4.23 -13.41 31.91
C THR A 186 4.01 -11.90 32.04
N LYS A 187 3.77 -11.19 30.93
CA LYS A 187 3.37 -9.77 30.93
C LYS A 187 1.88 -9.54 31.17
N GLY A 188 1.11 -10.59 31.45
CA GLY A 188 -0.31 -10.48 31.79
C GLY A 188 -1.19 -10.11 30.61
N ILE A 189 -0.89 -10.59 29.39
CA ILE A 189 -1.71 -10.26 28.22
C ILE A 189 -3.14 -10.79 28.32
N GLU A 190 -3.40 -11.83 29.11
CA GLU A 190 -4.74 -12.42 29.29
C GLU A 190 -5.54 -11.72 30.39
N TYR A 191 -4.95 -10.78 31.12
CA TYR A 191 -5.63 -10.08 32.20
C TYR A 191 -6.75 -9.19 31.65
N ASP A 192 -7.94 -9.31 32.24
CA ASP A 192 -9.18 -8.68 31.76
C ASP A 192 -9.29 -7.20 32.17
N CYS A 193 -8.23 -6.44 31.87
CA CYS A 193 -8.16 -5.00 32.10
C CYS A 193 -8.24 -4.22 30.79
N LYS A 194 -8.63 -2.95 30.88
CA LYS A 194 -8.58 -2.03 29.74
C LYS A 194 -7.13 -1.88 29.27
N LYS A 195 -6.80 -2.50 28.15
CA LYS A 195 -5.48 -2.36 27.52
C LYS A 195 -5.32 -0.96 26.95
N THR A 196 -4.28 -0.26 27.36
CA THR A 196 -3.92 1.07 26.86
C THR A 196 -2.98 0.94 25.66
N SER A 197 -3.06 1.88 24.73
CA SER A 197 -2.16 1.95 23.57
C SER A 197 -1.07 2.98 23.84
N TYR A 198 0.18 2.64 23.51
CA TYR A 198 1.32 3.57 23.65
C TYR A 198 1.35 4.64 22.55
N GLN A 199 0.79 4.33 21.37
CA GLN A 199 0.58 5.32 20.33
C GLN A 199 -0.90 5.68 20.28
N ASP A 200 -1.21 6.95 20.46
CA ASP A 200 -2.54 7.49 20.20
C ASP A 200 -2.55 8.06 18.78
N ILE A 201 -3.21 7.34 17.87
CA ILE A 201 -3.44 7.81 16.50
C ILE A 201 -4.92 8.20 16.42
N SER A 202 -5.29 9.26 17.14
CA SER A 202 -6.63 9.86 17.10
C SER A 202 -6.89 10.51 15.75
N PHE A 203 -8.02 10.21 15.09
CA PHE A 203 -8.37 10.78 13.79
C PHE A 203 -8.29 12.31 13.85
N THR A 204 -7.46 12.89 12.98
CA THR A 204 -7.32 14.34 12.92
C THR A 204 -8.46 14.88 12.07
N TRP A 205 -8.92 16.10 12.35
CA TRP A 205 -9.93 16.80 11.53
C TRP A 205 -9.59 16.82 10.03
N ARG A 206 -8.29 16.78 9.68
CA ARG A 206 -7.77 16.70 8.31
C ARG A 206 -8.12 15.38 7.62
N ASP A 207 -8.10 14.25 8.33
CA ASP A 207 -8.50 12.95 7.77
C ASP A 207 -9.98 12.95 7.41
N TYR A 208 -10.83 13.55 8.25
CA TYR A 208 -12.25 13.74 7.96
C TYR A 208 -12.48 14.64 6.75
N ALA A 209 -11.72 15.73 6.62
CA ALA A 209 -11.81 16.61 5.45
C ALA A 209 -11.49 15.88 4.14
N VAL A 210 -10.45 15.04 4.12
CA VAL A 210 -10.07 14.26 2.93
C VAL A 210 -11.16 13.26 2.54
N ILE A 211 -11.73 12.55 3.53
CA ILE A 211 -12.81 11.58 3.28
C ILE A 211 -14.08 12.30 2.79
N LEU A 212 -14.40 13.45 3.38
CA LEU A 212 -15.59 14.24 3.01
C LEU A 212 -15.50 14.77 1.58
N VAL A 213 -14.31 15.23 1.14
CA VAL A 213 -14.10 15.62 -0.26
C VAL A 213 -14.27 14.43 -1.20
N GLY A 214 -13.74 13.25 -0.84
CA GLY A 214 -13.96 12.02 -1.60
C GLY A 214 -15.45 11.65 -1.74
N LEU A 215 -16.22 11.76 -0.65
CA LEU A 215 -17.66 11.51 -0.65
C LEU A 215 -18.44 12.52 -1.49
N ILE A 216 -18.07 13.81 -1.45
CA ILE A 216 -18.70 14.84 -2.30
C ILE A 216 -18.46 14.52 -3.78
N LEU A 217 -17.23 14.13 -4.16
CA LEU A 217 -16.93 13.74 -5.54
C LEU A 217 -17.76 12.53 -6.00
N LEU A 218 -17.98 11.55 -5.11
CA LEU A 218 -18.86 10.41 -5.37
C LEU A 218 -20.34 10.84 -5.46
N GLY A 219 -20.79 11.79 -4.64
CA GLY A 219 -22.15 12.34 -4.75
C GLY A 219 -22.38 13.05 -6.09
N ILE A 220 -21.40 13.85 -6.53
CA ILE A 220 -21.46 14.57 -7.82
C ILE A 220 -21.54 13.58 -9.00
N THR A 221 -20.82 12.47 -8.95
CA THR A 221 -20.86 11.46 -10.04
C THR A 221 -22.21 10.78 -10.14
N ILE A 222 -22.84 10.48 -9.00
CA ILE A 222 -24.17 9.87 -8.96
C ILE A 222 -25.21 10.88 -9.45
N CYS A 223 -25.19 12.12 -8.96
CA CYS A 223 -26.15 13.16 -9.36
C CYS A 223 -26.03 13.58 -10.82
N GLN A 224 -24.84 13.53 -11.43
CA GLN A 224 -24.69 13.81 -12.87
C GLN A 224 -25.24 12.70 -13.77
N LYS A 225 -25.53 11.53 -13.21
CA LYS A 225 -25.96 10.35 -13.97
C LYS A 225 -27.43 9.98 -13.76
N LEU A 226 -28.06 10.52 -12.72
CA LEU A 226 -29.50 10.47 -12.48
C LEU A 226 -30.23 11.50 -13.36
#